data_AF-A0A950EWX4-F1
#
_entry.id   AF-A0A950EWX4-F1
#
_cell.length_a   1.000
_cell.length_b   1.000
_cell.length_c   1.000
_cell.angle_alpha   90.00
_cell.angle_beta   90.00
_cell.angle_gamma   90.00
#
_symmetry.space_group_name_H-M   'P 1'
#
loop_
_entity.id
_entity.type
_entity.pdbx_description
1 polymer ?
#
loop_
_entity_poly.entity_id
_entity_poly.type
_entity_poly.pdbx_seq_one_letter_code
_entity_poly.pdbx_strand_id
1 'polypeptide(L)'
;MAIKTSLRIIARRLSEAVQKAAMRQGIPPDGIALAGTYDEAMDRIRLRLGTNHPVDERRLYADAFDEIRRALPEIPHITLYVSLVIHKVKSLEEVYWDATDSEEEYDFTELLNKS
;
A
#
# COMPACT_ATOMS: atom_id res chain seq x y z
N MET A 1 -18.30 2.74 8.97
CA MET A 1 -18.61 1.90 7.78
C MET A 1 -18.50 2.70 6.46
N ALA A 2 -17.44 3.52 6.30
CA ALA A 2 -17.26 4.39 5.13
C ALA A 2 -16.14 3.91 4.18
N ILE A 3 -15.13 3.20 4.72
CA ILE A 3 -13.97 2.71 3.97
C ILE A 3 -14.37 1.56 3.03
N LYS A 4 -15.14 0.56 3.52
CA LYS A 4 -15.59 -0.58 2.71
C LYS A 4 -16.33 -0.19 1.42
N THR A 5 -17.24 0.78 1.47
CA THR A 5 -18.01 1.25 0.30
C THR A 5 -17.16 2.00 -0.72
N SER A 6 -16.01 2.54 -0.29
CA SER A 6 -15.09 3.33 -1.12
C SER A 6 -13.77 2.62 -1.38
N LEU A 7 -13.64 1.34 -1.00
CA LEU A 7 -12.36 0.63 -0.94
C LEU A 7 -11.67 0.60 -2.30
N ARG A 8 -12.42 0.49 -3.40
CA ARG A 8 -11.86 0.57 -4.77
C ARG A 8 -11.21 1.93 -5.07
N ILE A 9 -11.86 3.02 -4.67
CA ILE A 9 -11.34 4.39 -4.90
C ILE A 9 -10.12 4.63 -4.02
N ILE A 10 -10.21 4.21 -2.75
CA ILE A 10 -9.12 4.32 -1.78
C ILE A 10 -7.91 3.50 -2.24
N ALA A 11 -8.11 2.24 -2.63
CA ALA A 11 -7.06 1.35 -3.14
C ALA A 11 -6.30 1.99 -4.31
N ARG A 12 -7.01 2.49 -5.33
CA ARG A 12 -6.36 3.14 -6.47
C ARG A 12 -5.49 4.32 -6.04
N ARG A 13 -6.03 5.21 -5.18
CA ARG A 13 -5.28 6.38 -4.69
C ARG A 13 -4.09 6.01 -3.82
N LEU A 14 -4.20 4.96 -3.01
CA LEU A 14 -3.09 4.40 -2.23
C LEU A 14 -1.99 3.86 -3.16
N SER A 15 -2.37 3.10 -4.19
CA SER A 15 -1.45 2.57 -5.18
C SER A 15 -0.68 3.68 -5.90
N GLU A 16 -1.39 4.68 -6.42
CA GLU A 16 -0.78 5.85 -7.08
C GLU A 16 0.16 6.62 -6.14
N ALA A 17 -0.23 6.82 -4.88
CA ALA A 17 0.59 7.51 -3.89
C ALA A 17 1.89 6.73 -3.57
N VAL A 18 1.79 5.42 -3.37
CA VAL A 18 2.95 4.56 -3.08
C VAL A 18 3.88 4.46 -4.30
N GLN A 19 3.32 4.28 -5.51
CA GLN A 19 4.09 4.30 -6.76
C GLN A 19 4.86 5.62 -6.93
N LYS A 20 4.18 6.75 -6.70
CA LYS A 20 4.80 8.08 -6.82
C LYS A 20 5.92 8.29 -5.80
N ALA A 21 5.76 7.78 -4.58
CA ALA A 21 6.82 7.80 -3.58
C ALA A 21 8.03 6.93 -4.00
N ALA A 22 7.80 5.73 -4.52
CA ALA A 22 8.85 4.85 -5.03
C ALA A 22 9.62 5.48 -6.21
N MET A 23 8.89 6.08 -7.16
CA MET A 23 9.49 6.78 -8.31
C MET A 23 10.39 7.96 -7.89
N ARG A 24 10.04 8.68 -6.82
CA ARG A 24 10.91 9.76 -6.28
C ARG A 24 12.24 9.24 -5.73
N GLN A 25 12.32 7.97 -5.38
CA GLN A 25 13.56 7.32 -4.96
C GLN A 25 14.27 6.59 -6.10
N GLY A 26 13.81 6.77 -7.34
CA GLY A 26 14.42 6.19 -8.53
C GLY A 26 14.05 4.73 -8.79
N ILE A 27 12.99 4.22 -8.14
CA ILE A 27 12.47 2.87 -8.40
C ILE A 27 11.49 2.97 -9.58
N PRO A 28 11.68 2.20 -10.66
CA PRO A 28 10.77 2.24 -11.79
C PRO A 28 9.40 1.61 -11.43
N PRO A 29 8.33 1.91 -12.19
CA PRO A 29 6.98 1.41 -11.88
C PRO A 29 6.87 -0.12 -11.80
N ASP A 30 7.67 -0.85 -12.59
CA ASP A 30 7.78 -2.31 -12.60
C ASP A 30 8.79 -2.86 -11.58
N GLY A 31 9.48 -1.98 -10.84
CA GLY A 31 10.45 -2.32 -9.79
C GLY A 31 9.83 -2.50 -8.41
N ILE A 32 8.50 -2.45 -8.30
CA ILE A 32 7.78 -2.64 -7.04
C ILE A 32 6.60 -3.61 -7.22
N ALA A 33 6.24 -4.27 -6.12
CA ALA A 33 4.98 -5.00 -5.97
C ALA A 33 4.28 -4.50 -4.70
N LEU A 34 2.96 -4.30 -4.80
CA LEU A 34 2.14 -3.80 -3.71
C LEU A 34 0.99 -4.76 -3.44
N ALA A 35 0.96 -5.32 -2.24
CA ALA A 35 -0.16 -6.11 -1.73
C ALA A 35 -0.87 -5.35 -0.62
N GLY A 36 -2.14 -5.69 -0.38
CA GLY A 36 -2.85 -5.11 0.75
C GLY A 36 -4.10 -5.86 1.19
N THR A 37 -4.31 -5.83 2.50
CA THR A 37 -5.49 -6.38 3.16
C THR A 37 -6.23 -5.31 3.95
N TYR A 38 -7.54 -5.49 4.03
CA TYR A 38 -8.42 -4.65 4.84
C TYR A 38 -9.01 -5.49 5.97
N ASP A 39 -8.71 -5.08 7.19
CA ASP A 39 -9.23 -5.64 8.43
C ASP A 39 -10.53 -4.90 8.79
N GLU A 40 -11.66 -5.57 8.62
CA GLU A 40 -12.98 -4.96 8.84
C GLU A 40 -13.26 -4.69 10.32
N ALA A 41 -12.74 -5.52 11.23
CA ALA A 41 -12.93 -5.38 12.66
C ALA A 41 -12.20 -4.14 13.21
N MET A 42 -11.02 -3.83 12.67
CA MET A 42 -10.19 -2.69 13.08
C MET A 42 -10.31 -1.47 12.16
N ASP A 43 -11.10 -1.54 11.08
CA ASP A 43 -11.20 -0.51 10.03
C ASP A 43 -9.81 -0.13 9.48
N ARG A 44 -8.94 -1.14 9.28
CA ARG A 44 -7.50 -0.94 9.03
C ARG A 44 -7.07 -1.49 7.69
N ILE A 45 -6.32 -0.67 6.94
CA ILE A 45 -5.66 -1.06 5.70
C ILE A 45 -4.21 -1.44 6.03
N ARG A 46 -3.78 -2.63 5.65
CA ARG A 46 -2.39 -3.08 5.72
C ARG A 46 -1.85 -3.17 4.31
N LEU A 47 -0.73 -2.48 4.05
CA LEU A 47 -0.03 -2.47 2.78
C LEU A 47 1.33 -3.12 2.95
N ARG A 48 1.72 -3.95 1.99
CA ARG A 48 3.06 -4.52 1.88
C ARG A 48 3.65 -4.11 0.54
N LEU A 49 4.72 -3.33 0.58
CA LEU A 49 5.48 -2.90 -0.58
C LEU A 49 6.78 -3.70 -0.66
N GLY A 50 6.92 -4.52 -1.70
CA GLY A 50 8.18 -5.18 -2.01
C GLY A 50 8.93 -4.48 -3.12
N THR A 51 10.25 -4.44 -3.01
CA THR A 51 11.15 -4.04 -4.10
C THR A 51 12.43 -4.86 -4.05
N ASN A 52 13.02 -5.14 -5.22
CA ASN A 52 14.35 -5.73 -5.34
C ASN A 52 15.44 -4.65 -5.52
N HIS A 53 15.06 -3.37 -5.60
CA HIS A 53 15.98 -2.25 -5.71
C HIS A 53 16.58 -1.85 -4.35
N PRO A 54 17.80 -1.29 -4.33
CA PRO A 54 18.32 -0.65 -3.12
C PRO A 54 17.48 0.59 -2.79
N VAL A 55 16.99 0.66 -1.55
CA VAL A 55 16.11 1.74 -1.10
C VAL A 55 16.40 2.12 0.35
N ASP A 56 16.20 3.40 0.68
CA ASP A 56 16.10 3.84 2.07
C ASP A 56 14.66 3.64 2.54
N GLU A 57 14.41 2.54 3.24
CA GLU A 57 13.08 2.15 3.72
C GLU A 57 12.42 3.24 4.59
N ARG A 58 13.20 3.94 5.42
CA ARG A 58 12.66 4.98 6.30
C ARG A 58 12.20 6.18 5.50
N ARG A 59 13.02 6.59 4.52
CA ARG A 59 12.67 7.68 3.63
C ARG A 59 11.46 7.31 2.77
N LEU A 60 11.41 6.09 2.24
CA LEU A 60 10.31 5.65 1.37
C LEU A 60 9.00 5.54 2.14
N TYR A 61 9.06 5.08 3.39
CA TYR A 61 7.90 5.08 4.28
C TYR A 61 7.36 6.50 4.49
N ALA A 62 8.24 7.47 4.80
CA ALA A 62 7.85 8.85 5.00
C ALA A 62 7.26 9.48 3.72
N ASP A 63 7.94 9.31 2.58
CA ASP A 63 7.49 9.80 1.28
C ASP A 63 6.12 9.21 0.89
N ALA A 64 5.90 7.92 1.13
CA ALA A 64 4.64 7.24 0.86
C ALA A 64 3.51 7.80 1.73
N PHE A 65 3.73 8.00 3.03
CA PHE A 65 2.71 8.55 3.92
C PHE A 65 2.37 10.00 3.58
N ASP A 66 3.35 10.79 3.17
CA ASP A 66 3.11 12.16 2.71
C ASP A 66 2.27 12.18 1.42
N GLU A 67 2.55 11.30 0.46
CA GLU A 67 1.72 11.18 -0.75
C GLU A 67 0.32 10.63 -0.46
N ILE A 68 0.17 9.67 0.46
CA ILE A 68 -1.13 9.12 0.86
C ILE A 68 -2.02 10.23 1.47
N ARG A 69 -1.48 11.07 2.36
CA ARG A 69 -2.23 12.21 2.91
C ARG A 69 -2.65 13.21 1.84
N ARG A 70 -1.80 13.43 0.82
CA ARG A 70 -2.11 14.31 -0.30
C ARG A 70 -3.16 13.74 -1.26
N ALA A 71 -3.20 12.41 -1.41
CA ALA A 71 -4.14 11.74 -2.31
C ALA A 71 -5.55 11.64 -1.73
N LEU A 72 -5.69 11.71 -0.41
CA LEU A 72 -6.96 11.59 0.32
C LEU A 72 -7.17 12.80 1.27
N PRO A 73 -7.19 14.05 0.76
CA PRO A 73 -7.35 15.23 1.60
C PRO A 73 -8.69 15.27 2.35
N GLU A 74 -9.70 14.55 1.84
CA GLU A 74 -11.01 14.40 2.47
C GLU A 74 -10.99 13.47 3.70
N ILE A 75 -9.91 12.72 3.92
CA ILE A 75 -9.69 11.86 5.09
C ILE A 75 -8.35 12.27 5.75
N PRO A 76 -8.30 13.38 6.50
CA PRO A 76 -7.04 13.93 7.03
C PRO A 76 -6.24 12.97 7.93
N HIS A 77 -6.94 12.00 8.53
CA HIS A 77 -6.38 11.00 9.44
C HIS A 77 -6.19 9.63 8.80
N ILE A 78 -6.27 9.50 7.47
CA ILE A 78 -6.17 8.20 6.78
C ILE A 78 -4.92 7.41 7.18
N THR A 79 -3.81 8.08 7.43
CA THR A 79 -2.55 7.43 7.83
C THR A 79 -2.61 6.77 9.22
N LEU A 80 -3.62 7.06 10.06
CA LEU A 80 -3.85 6.31 11.30
C LEU A 80 -4.44 4.92 11.04
N TYR A 81 -5.12 4.76 9.90
CA TYR A 81 -5.78 3.53 9.47
C TYR A 81 -4.96 2.74 8.46
N VAL A 82 -3.85 3.30 7.96
CA VAL A 82 -2.95 2.65 7.01
C VAL A 82 -1.67 2.21 7.73
N SER A 83 -1.38 0.92 7.68
CA SER A 83 -0.07 0.36 7.97
C SER A 83 0.65 0.10 6.66
N LEU A 84 1.94 0.45 6.56
CA LEU A 84 2.79 0.12 5.41
C LEU A 84 4.04 -0.58 5.92
N VAL A 85 4.33 -1.74 5.34
CA VAL A 85 5.58 -2.45 5.55
C VAL A 85 6.34 -2.48 4.23
N ILE A 86 7.60 -2.08 4.26
CA ILE A 86 8.48 -2.08 3.09
C ILE A 86 9.46 -3.23 3.27
N HIS A 87 9.55 -4.10 2.27
CA HIS A 87 10.43 -5.25 2.27
C HIS A 87 11.35 -5.25 1.05
N LYS A 88 12.64 -5.47 1.28
CA LYS A 88 13.54 -5.88 0.22
C LYS A 88 13.34 -7.36 -0.10
N VAL A 89 12.93 -7.66 -1.32
CA VAL A 89 12.63 -9.03 -1.79
C VAL A 89 13.63 -9.47 -2.87
N LYS A 90 13.79 -10.78 -3.09
CA LYS A 90 14.63 -11.28 -4.20
C LYS A 90 13.83 -11.30 -5.51
N SER A 91 12.56 -11.66 -5.42
CA SER A 91 11.55 -11.57 -6.49
C SER A 91 10.33 -10.80 -6.02
N LEU A 92 9.73 -10.00 -6.91
CA LEU A 92 8.50 -9.26 -6.61
C LEU A 92 7.31 -10.17 -6.32
N GLU A 93 7.35 -11.41 -6.81
CA GLU A 93 6.30 -12.41 -6.53
C GLU A 93 6.19 -12.73 -5.04
N GLU A 94 7.29 -12.64 -4.27
CA GLU A 94 7.34 -12.91 -2.82
C GLU A 94 6.35 -12.05 -2.02
N VAL A 95 5.96 -10.88 -2.54
CA VAL A 95 5.02 -9.97 -1.86
C VAL A 95 3.64 -10.59 -1.74
N TYR A 96 3.24 -11.45 -2.69
CA TYR A 96 1.88 -11.98 -2.81
C TYR A 96 1.67 -13.31 -2.07
N TRP A 97 2.70 -13.90 -1.45
CA TRP A 97 2.62 -15.25 -0.87
C TRP A 97 1.95 -15.35 0.51
N ASP A 98 1.81 -14.24 1.25
CA ASP A 98 1.28 -14.23 2.64
C ASP A 98 0.37 -13.02 2.89
N ALA A 99 -0.67 -12.80 2.08
CA ALA A 99 -1.55 -11.66 2.27
C ALA A 99 -2.57 -11.88 3.40
N THR A 100 -3.13 -13.08 3.55
CA THR A 100 -4.26 -13.34 4.46
C THR A 100 -3.87 -14.22 5.64
N ASP A 101 -3.58 -13.61 6.79
CA ASP A 101 -3.32 -14.31 8.06
C ASP A 101 -4.60 -14.60 8.88
N SER A 102 -5.79 -14.14 8.43
CA SER A 102 -7.05 -14.40 9.14
C SER A 102 -8.29 -14.44 8.22
N GLU A 103 -9.33 -15.17 8.63
CA GLU A 103 -10.62 -15.28 7.91
C GLU A 103 -11.40 -13.96 7.83
N GLU A 104 -11.01 -12.94 8.61
CA GLU A 104 -11.68 -11.62 8.66
C GLU A 104 -10.97 -10.54 7.82
N GLU A 105 -9.84 -10.86 7.19
CA GLU A 105 -9.10 -9.94 6.33
C GLU A 105 -9.59 -10.05 4.87
N TYR A 106 -10.04 -8.93 4.32
CA TYR A 106 -10.37 -8.82 2.91
C TYR A 106 -9.12 -8.46 2.10
N ASP A 107 -8.62 -9.41 1.32
CA ASP A 107 -7.58 -9.15 0.33
C ASP A 107 -8.13 -8.25 -0.78
N PHE A 108 -7.50 -7.09 -0.95
CA PHE A 108 -7.82 -6.13 -2.01
C PHE A 108 -6.63 -5.83 -2.92
N THR A 109 -5.62 -6.70 -2.92
CA THR A 109 -4.42 -6.61 -3.76
C THR A 109 -4.73 -6.42 -5.23
N GLU A 110 -5.74 -7.09 -5.76
CA GLU A 110 -6.16 -6.86 -7.15
C GLU A 110 -6.65 -5.42 -7.40
N LEU A 111 -7.30 -4.80 -6.42
CA LEU A 111 -7.79 -3.42 -6.54
C LEU A 111 -6.65 -2.40 -6.48
N LEU A 112 -5.53 -2.75 -5.83
CA LEU A 112 -4.31 -1.93 -5.81
C LEU A 112 -3.59 -1.96 -7.17
N ASN A 113 -3.63 -3.10 -7.87
CA ASN A 113 -2.84 -3.32 -9.08
C ASN A 113 -3.65 -3.20 -10.40
N LYS A 114 -4.98 -3.08 -10.33
CA LYS A 114 -5.82 -2.78 -11.50
C LYS A 114 -5.69 -1.30 -11.88
N SER A 115 -5.01 -1.06 -13.00
CA SER A 115 -4.95 0.25 -13.69
C SER A 115 -6.24 0.54 -14.45
#